data_AF-A0ABD3QEN3-F1
#
_entry.id   AF-A0ABD3QEN3-F1
#
_cell.length_a   1.000
_cell.length_b   1.000
_cell.length_c   1.000
_cell.angle_alpha   90.00
_cell.angle_beta   90.00
_cell.angle_gamma   90.00
#
_symmetry.space_group_name_H-M   'P 1'
#
loop_
_entity.id
_entity.type
_entity.pdbx_description
1 polymer ?
#
loop_
_entity_poly.entity_id
_entity_poly.type
_entity_poly.pdbx_seq_one_letter_code
_entity_poly.pdbx_strand_id
1 'polypeptide(L)'
;MLTTSSLWQILLYLHGNAWTIVLIATGGYFCWAQSSKVMSINACTESAATVISPLLHRYQIRQSYLFATDPNRVAVLSPDMKRVRAEQQRIANAEAMKAEAEKKARLQAEKERKRVKSPEEERWEKLGGSGNKLGGLKKTT
;
A
#
# COMPACT_ATOMS: atom_id res chain seq x y z
N MET A 1 -18.64 43.99 51.12
CA MET A 1 -17.77 44.85 51.94
C MET A 1 -16.41 44.17 52.06
N LEU A 2 -15.44 44.52 51.21
CA LEU A 2 -14.05 44.07 51.39
C LEU A 2 -13.46 44.85 52.56
N THR A 3 -12.99 44.14 53.58
CA THR A 3 -12.39 44.74 54.78
C THR A 3 -11.08 45.41 54.39
N THR A 4 -10.82 46.61 54.91
CA THR A 4 -9.60 47.41 54.64
C THR A 4 -8.30 46.66 54.94
N SER A 5 -8.36 45.65 55.81
CA SER A 5 -7.25 44.74 56.12
C SER A 5 -6.82 43.86 54.93
N SER A 6 -7.76 43.42 54.10
CA SER A 6 -7.47 42.55 52.94
C SER A 6 -6.71 43.28 51.83
N LEU A 7 -7.02 44.56 51.60
CA LEU A 7 -6.34 45.38 50.59
C LEU A 7 -4.88 45.69 50.99
N TRP A 8 -4.62 45.87 52.29
CA TRP A 8 -3.28 46.14 52.80
C TRP A 8 -2.35 44.92 52.65
N GLN A 9 -2.90 43.72 52.89
CA GLN A 9 -2.16 42.47 52.66
C GLN A 9 -1.84 42.25 51.19
N ILE A 10 -2.78 42.58 50.28
CA ILE A 10 -2.54 42.51 48.83
C ILE A 10 -1.46 43.50 48.39
N LEU A 11 -1.44 44.73 48.95
CA LEU A 11 -0.42 45.73 48.65
C LEU A 11 0.98 45.31 49.11
N LEU A 12 1.12 44.75 50.32
CA LEU A 12 2.38 44.19 50.80
C LEU A 12 2.84 43.02 49.93
N TYR A 13 1.91 42.16 49.51
CA TYR A 13 2.20 41.01 48.65
C TYR A 13 2.65 41.43 47.25
N LEU A 14 2.05 42.48 46.68
CA LEU A 14 2.49 43.09 45.43
C LEU A 14 3.86 43.73 45.55
N HIS A 15 4.17 44.38 46.69
CA HIS A 15 5.45 45.04 46.87
C HIS A 15 6.61 44.04 47.06
N GLY A 16 6.38 42.96 47.83
CA GLY A 16 7.35 41.88 47.99
C GLY A 16 7.62 41.09 46.71
N ASN A 17 6.63 41.02 45.80
CA ASN A 17 6.71 40.29 44.53
C ASN A 17 6.75 41.21 43.30
N ALA A 18 7.05 42.51 43.49
CA ALA A 18 7.03 43.48 42.38
C ALA A 18 8.00 43.07 41.26
N TRP A 19 9.17 42.56 41.64
CA TRP A 19 10.20 42.10 40.70
C TRP A 19 9.81 40.85 39.91
N THR A 20 9.10 39.90 40.51
CA THR A 20 8.64 38.70 39.79
C THR A 20 7.54 39.06 38.79
N ILE A 21 6.64 39.98 39.14
CA ILE A 21 5.63 40.49 38.20
C ILE A 21 6.29 41.22 37.03
N VAL A 22 7.29 42.06 37.29
CA VAL A 22 8.06 42.76 36.23
C VAL A 22 8.77 41.76 35.32
N LEU A 23 9.41 40.72 35.87
CA LEU A 23 10.09 39.68 35.08
C LEU A 23 9.13 38.88 34.20
N ILE A 24 7.95 38.53 34.71
CA ILE A 24 6.92 37.83 33.92
C ILE A 24 6.41 38.73 32.79
N ALA A 25 6.13 40.00 33.09
CA ALA A 25 5.65 40.95 32.09
C ALA A 25 6.69 41.23 31.00
N THR A 26 7.95 41.48 31.37
CA THR A 26 9.04 41.73 30.40
C THR A 26 9.44 40.48 29.64
N GLY A 27 9.54 39.33 30.28
CA GLY A 27 9.81 38.04 29.63
C GLY A 27 8.69 37.63 28.67
N GLY A 28 7.43 37.80 29.09
CA GLY A 28 6.25 37.56 28.24
C GLY A 28 6.21 38.49 27.03
N TYR A 29 6.48 39.78 27.21
CA TYR A 29 6.55 40.75 26.12
C TYR A 29 7.70 40.44 25.16
N PHE A 30 8.88 40.05 25.67
CA PHE A 30 10.02 39.66 24.85
C PHE A 30 9.72 38.40 24.02
N CYS A 31 9.13 37.37 24.62
CA CYS A 31 8.70 36.16 23.91
C CYS A 31 7.65 36.45 22.83
N TRP A 32 6.68 37.32 23.12
CA TRP A 32 5.68 37.74 22.14
C TRP A 32 6.30 38.58 21.00
N ALA A 33 7.22 39.49 21.31
CA ALA A 33 7.94 40.31 20.33
C ALA A 33 8.89 39.48 19.45
N GLN A 34 9.49 38.42 19.99
CA GLN A 34 10.28 37.46 19.19
C GLN A 34 9.38 36.62 18.28
N SER A 35 8.25 36.14 18.77
CA SER A 35 7.32 35.31 17.99
C SER A 35 6.73 36.06 16.79
N SER A 36 6.43 37.36 16.95
CA SER A 36 5.94 38.21 15.87
C SER A 36 7.01 38.50 14.79
N LYS A 37 8.30 38.55 15.14
CA LYS A 37 9.39 38.67 14.15
C LYS A 37 9.63 37.39 13.36
N VAL A 38 9.43 36.21 13.96
CA VAL A 38 9.59 34.91 13.28
C VAL A 38 8.57 34.72 12.14
N MET A 39 7.35 35.26 12.26
CA MET A 39 6.37 35.21 11.16
C MET A 39 6.77 36.05 9.92
N SER A 40 7.57 37.10 10.07
CA SER A 40 8.05 37.91 8.95
C SER A 40 9.17 37.24 8.14
N ILE A 41 10.01 36.45 8.82
CA ILE A 41 11.13 35.73 8.17
C ILE A 41 10.62 34.57 7.31
N ASN A 42 9.55 33.89 7.74
CA ASN A 42 9.00 32.73 7.03
C ASN A 42 8.38 33.09 5.66
N ALA A 43 7.91 34.33 5.48
CA ALA A 43 7.39 34.80 4.19
C ALA A 43 8.48 34.91 3.09
N CYS A 44 9.74 35.15 3.48
CA CYS A 44 10.87 35.18 2.54
C CYS A 44 11.42 33.78 2.22
N THR A 45 11.20 32.77 3.07
CA THR A 45 11.65 31.39 2.82
C THR A 45 10.70 30.60 1.92
N GLU A 46 9.43 30.99 1.83
CA GLU A 46 8.44 30.33 0.96
C GLU A 46 8.70 30.56 -0.54
N SER A 47 9.19 31.74 -0.93
CA SER A 47 9.55 32.05 -2.33
C SER A 47 10.83 31.33 -2.79
N ALA A 48 11.78 31.11 -1.89
CA ALA A 48 12.96 30.29 -2.16
C ALA A 48 12.59 28.79 -2.22
N ALA A 49 11.75 28.30 -1.32
CA ALA A 49 11.31 26.90 -1.31
C ALA A 49 10.53 26.50 -2.59
N THR A 50 9.73 27.41 -3.16
CA THR A 50 8.97 27.17 -4.39
C THR A 50 9.84 27.05 -5.65
N VAL A 51 11.01 27.69 -5.69
CA VAL A 51 11.95 27.62 -6.83
C VAL A 51 13.03 26.54 -6.62
N ILE A 52 13.49 26.34 -5.38
CA ILE A 52 14.53 25.35 -5.04
C ILE A 52 13.99 23.91 -5.10
N SER A 53 12.74 23.68 -4.67
CA SER A 53 12.14 22.34 -4.66
C SER A 53 12.06 21.66 -6.04
N PRO A 54 11.62 22.30 -7.15
CA PRO A 54 11.61 21.63 -8.46
C PRO A 54 13.01 21.35 -9.01
N LEU A 55 14.00 22.21 -8.72
CA LEU A 55 15.38 21.99 -9.15
C LEU A 55 16.04 20.83 -8.39
N LEU A 56 15.80 20.76 -7.08
CA LEU A 56 16.29 19.69 -6.23
C LEU A 56 15.63 18.35 -6.61
N HIS A 57 14.33 18.36 -6.91
CA HIS A 57 13.61 17.18 -7.38
C HIS A 57 14.16 16.67 -8.73
N ARG A 58 14.41 17.57 -9.70
CA ARG A 58 15.02 17.21 -10.99
C ARG A 58 16.43 16.63 -10.81
N TYR A 59 17.22 17.21 -9.91
CA TYR A 59 18.55 16.70 -9.60
C TYR A 59 18.49 15.29 -8.98
N GLN A 60 17.59 15.06 -8.03
CA GLN A 60 17.39 13.73 -7.41
C GLN A 60 16.93 12.67 -8.41
N ILE A 61 16.00 13.01 -9.32
CA ILE A 61 15.58 12.11 -10.40
C ILE A 61 16.77 11.75 -11.28
N ARG A 62 17.56 12.76 -11.69
CA ARG A 62 18.72 12.54 -12.56
C ARG A 62 19.77 11.64 -11.89
N GLN A 63 20.07 11.88 -10.62
CA GLN A 63 20.98 11.03 -9.85
C GLN A 63 20.44 9.60 -9.74
N SER A 64 19.17 9.44 -9.39
CA SER A 64 18.52 8.12 -9.31
C SER A 64 18.58 7.37 -10.64
N TYR A 65 18.37 8.07 -11.76
CA TYR A 65 18.44 7.48 -13.10
C TYR A 65 19.87 7.08 -13.47
N LEU A 66 20.87 7.91 -13.16
CA LEU A 66 22.28 7.59 -13.37
C LEU A 66 22.70 6.37 -12.53
N PHE A 67 22.29 6.32 -11.26
CA PHE A 67 22.53 5.16 -10.39
C PHE A 67 21.82 3.90 -10.87
N ALA A 68 20.61 4.01 -11.42
CA ALA A 68 19.84 2.86 -11.91
C ALA A 68 20.37 2.31 -13.24
N THR A 69 20.93 3.17 -14.09
CA THR A 69 21.41 2.83 -15.44
C THR A 69 22.91 2.60 -15.53
N ASP A 70 23.64 2.70 -14.41
CA ASP A 70 25.08 2.39 -14.36
C ASP A 70 25.33 0.93 -14.80
N PRO A 71 26.05 0.71 -15.93
CA PRO A 71 26.33 -0.63 -16.44
C PRO A 71 27.24 -1.46 -15.52
N ASN A 72 28.01 -0.79 -14.65
CA ASN A 72 28.84 -1.47 -13.64
C ASN A 72 28.03 -1.86 -12.40
N ARG A 73 26.86 -1.25 -12.20
CA ARG A 73 25.86 -1.70 -11.23
C ARG A 73 25.13 -2.89 -11.84
N VAL A 74 25.83 -4.01 -11.96
CA VAL A 74 25.19 -5.29 -12.28
C VAL A 74 24.10 -5.48 -11.22
N ALA A 75 22.83 -5.49 -11.63
CA ALA A 75 21.69 -5.81 -10.77
C ALA A 75 21.73 -7.30 -10.40
N VAL A 76 22.85 -7.75 -9.85
CA VAL A 76 23.00 -9.06 -9.26
C VAL A 76 22.16 -8.99 -8.01
N LEU A 77 20.98 -9.62 -8.06
CA LEU A 77 20.27 -9.95 -6.84
C LEU A 77 21.28 -10.63 -5.92
N SER A 78 21.38 -10.17 -4.68
CA SER A 78 22.15 -10.88 -3.67
C SER A 78 21.75 -12.37 -3.72
N PRO A 79 22.66 -13.31 -3.43
CA PRO A 79 22.38 -14.74 -3.56
C PRO A 79 21.04 -15.18 -2.94
N ASP A 80 20.63 -14.56 -1.84
CA ASP A 80 19.34 -14.82 -1.19
C ASP A 80 18.14 -14.28 -1.97
N MET A 81 18.24 -13.08 -2.55
CA MET A 81 17.18 -12.51 -3.37
C MET A 81 16.97 -13.32 -4.67
N LYS A 82 18.02 -13.97 -5.21
CA LYS A 82 17.88 -14.91 -6.33
C LYS A 82 17.03 -16.12 -5.96
N ARG A 83 17.21 -16.66 -4.75
CA ARG A 83 16.43 -17.79 -4.23
C ARG A 83 14.95 -17.42 -4.09
N VAL A 84 14.67 -16.26 -3.51
CA VAL A 84 13.29 -15.75 -3.36
C VAL A 84 12.61 -15.58 -4.71
N ARG A 85 13.30 -14.99 -5.69
CA ARG A 85 12.74 -14.84 -7.05
C ARG A 85 12.48 -16.18 -7.72
N ALA A 86 13.39 -17.15 -7.59
CA ALA A 86 13.21 -18.48 -8.15
C ALA A 86 11.97 -19.17 -7.56
N GLU A 87 11.76 -19.03 -6.25
CA GLU A 87 10.60 -19.61 -5.57
C GLU A 87 9.29 -18.93 -5.98
N GLN A 88 9.28 -17.59 -6.07
CA GLN A 88 8.12 -16.84 -6.58
C GLN A 88 7.78 -17.24 -8.03
N GLN A 89 8.79 -17.40 -8.88
CA GLN A 89 8.57 -17.85 -10.26
C GLN A 89 8.03 -19.28 -10.31
N ARG A 90 8.52 -20.17 -9.44
CA ARG A 90 8.02 -21.54 -9.32
C ARG A 90 6.55 -21.57 -8.94
N ILE A 91 6.16 -20.79 -7.93
CA ILE A 91 4.77 -20.66 -7.48
C ILE A 91 3.89 -20.09 -8.59
N ALA A 92 4.31 -18.97 -9.22
CA ALA A 92 3.57 -18.35 -10.31
C ALA A 92 3.36 -19.30 -11.51
N ASN A 93 4.39 -20.07 -11.87
CA ASN A 93 4.29 -21.07 -12.94
C ASN A 93 3.31 -22.20 -12.56
N ALA A 94 3.34 -22.66 -11.30
CA ALA A 94 2.42 -23.70 -10.84
C ALA A 94 0.95 -23.21 -10.86
N GLU A 95 0.71 -21.97 -10.47
CA GLU A 95 -0.62 -21.34 -10.53
C GLU A 95 -1.08 -21.14 -11.98
N ALA A 96 -0.20 -20.68 -12.87
CA ALA A 96 -0.50 -20.53 -14.29
C ALA A 96 -0.93 -21.86 -14.93
N MET A 97 -0.21 -22.96 -14.64
CA MET A 97 -0.55 -24.29 -15.15
C MET A 97 -1.92 -24.77 -14.65
N LYS A 98 -2.26 -24.51 -13.38
CA LYS A 98 -3.59 -24.83 -12.83
C LYS A 98 -4.70 -24.03 -13.53
N ALA A 99 -4.50 -22.73 -13.70
CA ALA A 99 -5.45 -21.86 -14.38
C ALA A 99 -5.68 -22.27 -15.84
N GLU A 100 -4.63 -22.68 -16.55
CA GLU A 100 -4.75 -23.21 -17.92
C GLU A 100 -5.53 -24.53 -17.96
N ALA A 101 -5.29 -25.44 -17.01
CA ALA A 101 -6.03 -26.70 -16.91
C ALA A 101 -7.52 -26.45 -16.65
N GLU A 102 -7.85 -25.55 -15.72
CA GLU A 102 -9.23 -25.15 -15.44
C GLU A 102 -9.90 -24.49 -16.64
N LYS A 103 -9.20 -23.63 -17.38
CA LYS A 103 -9.71 -23.01 -18.60
C LYS A 103 -10.00 -24.06 -19.67
N LYS A 104 -9.11 -25.03 -19.87
CA LYS A 104 -9.31 -26.13 -20.82
C LYS A 104 -10.52 -26.99 -20.43
N ALA A 105 -10.64 -27.35 -19.15
CA ALA A 105 -11.77 -28.12 -18.65
C ALA A 105 -13.11 -27.37 -18.82
N ARG A 106 -13.14 -26.07 -18.52
CA ARG A 106 -14.33 -25.23 -18.75
C ARG A 106 -14.71 -25.17 -20.22
N LEU A 107 -13.74 -24.99 -21.12
CA LEU A 107 -13.98 -24.96 -22.56
C LEU A 107 -14.49 -26.32 -23.09
N GLN A 108 -13.98 -27.43 -22.57
CA GLN A 108 -14.48 -28.77 -22.93
C GLN A 108 -15.92 -28.98 -22.44
N ALA A 109 -16.21 -28.64 -21.19
CA ALA A 109 -17.56 -28.73 -20.64
C ALA A 109 -18.55 -27.82 -21.39
N GLU A 110 -18.14 -26.63 -21.82
CA GLU A 110 -18.98 -25.75 -22.62
C GLU A 110 -19.20 -26.29 -24.03
N LYS A 111 -18.18 -26.89 -24.65
CA LYS A 111 -18.31 -27.59 -25.93
C LYS A 111 -19.27 -28.77 -25.83
N GLU A 112 -19.22 -29.55 -24.75
CA GLU A 112 -20.14 -30.66 -24.50
C GLU A 112 -21.58 -30.17 -24.29
N ARG A 113 -21.78 -29.08 -23.52
CA ARG A 113 -23.11 -28.45 -23.36
C ARG A 113 -23.69 -27.93 -24.67
N LYS A 114 -22.83 -27.38 -25.54
CA LYS A 114 -23.23 -26.84 -26.85
C LYS A 114 -23.21 -27.90 -27.96
N ARG A 115 -22.81 -29.13 -27.65
CA ARG A 115 -22.77 -30.23 -28.63
C ARG A 115 -24.21 -30.62 -28.96
N VAL A 116 -24.65 -30.24 -30.16
CA VAL A 116 -25.86 -30.78 -30.77
C VAL A 116 -25.58 -32.26 -31.08
N LYS A 117 -26.36 -33.18 -30.53
CA LYS A 117 -26.22 -34.62 -30.81
C LYS A 117 -26.50 -34.85 -32.29
N SER A 118 -25.71 -35.73 -32.92
CA SER A 118 -25.96 -36.08 -34.32
C SER A 118 -27.25 -36.93 -34.40
N PRO A 119 -28.01 -36.88 -35.51
CA PRO A 119 -29.24 -37.65 -35.66
C PRO A 119 -29.07 -39.16 -35.48
N GLU A 120 -27.88 -39.70 -35.73
CA GLU A 120 -27.55 -41.11 -35.48
C GLU A 120 -27.40 -41.41 -33.98
N GLU A 121 -26.72 -40.56 -33.20
CA GLU A 121 -26.51 -40.75 -31.76
C GLU A 121 -27.84 -40.73 -30.96
N GLU A 122 -28.78 -39.86 -31.33
CA GLU A 122 -30.12 -39.83 -30.71
C GLU A 122 -30.96 -41.07 -31.05
N ARG A 123 -30.77 -41.66 -32.25
CA ARG A 123 -31.47 -42.87 -32.68
C ARG A 123 -30.99 -44.08 -31.88
N TRP A 124 -29.68 -44.17 -31.58
CA TRP A 124 -29.10 -45.22 -30.74
C TRP A 124 -29.47 -45.10 -29.26
N GLU A 125 -29.56 -43.89 -28.70
CA GLU A 125 -30.07 -43.68 -27.33
C GLU A 125 -31.56 -44.04 -27.20
N LYS A 126 -32.40 -43.62 -28.16
CA LYS A 126 -33.85 -43.94 -28.16
C LYS A 126 -34.14 -45.43 -28.37
N LEU A 127 -33.27 -46.16 -29.05
CA LEU A 127 -33.40 -47.62 -29.28
C LEU A 127 -32.77 -48.48 -28.17
N GLY A 128 -32.30 -47.87 -27.07
CA GLY A 128 -31.71 -48.62 -25.95
C GLY A 128 -30.29 -49.09 -26.25
N GLY A 129 -29.39 -48.12 -26.40
CA GLY A 129 -27.97 -48.33 -26.67
C GLY A 129 -27.34 -49.44 -25.80
N SER A 130 -26.65 -50.36 -26.49
CA SER A 130 -25.97 -51.56 -25.97
C SER A 130 -26.79 -52.39 -24.98
N GLY A 131 -27.79 -53.12 -25.49
CA GLY A 131 -28.36 -54.24 -24.77
C GLY A 131 -27.27 -55.23 -24.37
N ASN A 132 -27.03 -55.38 -23.06
CA ASN A 132 -26.32 -56.51 -22.51
C ASN A 132 -27.01 -57.78 -23.03
N LYS A 133 -26.34 -58.55 -23.89
CA LYS A 133 -26.85 -59.85 -24.32
C LYS A 133 -27.01 -60.73 -23.08
N LEU A 134 -28.26 -60.91 -22.64
CA LEU A 134 -28.68 -61.93 -21.68
C LEU A 134 -28.42 -63.31 -22.31
N GLY A 135 -27.18 -63.81 -22.22
CA GLY A 135 -26.79 -65.09 -22.80
C GLY A 135 -25.57 -65.74 -22.15
N GLY A 136 -25.09 -65.22 -21.01
CA GLY A 136 -23.97 -65.78 -20.27
C GLY A 136 -24.40 -66.79 -19.20
N LEU A 137 -25.16 -67.83 -19.57
CA LEU A 137 -25.28 -69.00 -18.70
C LEU A 137 -23.92 -69.71 -18.65
N LYS A 138 -23.13 -69.42 -17.61
CA LYS A 138 -22.00 -70.25 -17.19
C LYS A 138 -22.53 -71.67 -16.96
N LYS A 139 -22.34 -72.58 -17.92
CA LYS A 139 -22.36 -74.01 -17.63
C LYS A 139 -21.16 -74.31 -16.74
N THR A 140 -21.43 -74.51 -15.46
CA THR A 140 -20.55 -75.26 -14.57
C THR A 140 -20.56 -76.71 -15.04
N THR A 141 -19.41 -77.20 -15.50
CA THR A 141 -19.10 -78.63 -15.62
C THR A 141 -17.61 -78.77 -15.38
#